data_AF-A0A7Y7YQH3-F1
#
_entry.id   AF-A0A7Y7YQH3-F1
#
_cell.length_a   1.000
_cell.length_b   1.000
_cell.length_c   1.000
_cell.angle_alpha   90.00
_cell.angle_beta   90.00
_cell.angle_gamma   90.00
#
_symmetry.space_group_name_H-M   'P 1'
#
loop_
_entity.id
_entity.type
_entity.pdbx_description
1 polymer ?
#
loop_
_entity_poly.entity_id
_entity_poly.type
_entity_poly.pdbx_seq_one_letter_code
_entity_poly.pdbx_strand_id
1 'polypeptide(L)'
;MESKSREQSLREQFQEWWEEWFGDAPLTPWDELWHGDGYTAESIDIMWDAWQASRSTLVVELPDGCEFGVGSSWIYSGNVSEAIRAAGITVKGGGDE
;
A
#
# COMPACT_ATOMS: atom_id res chain seq x y z
N MET A 1 -4.06 -17.64 -3.80
CA MET A 1 -2.79 -18.14 -3.23
C MET A 1 -1.71 -17.04 -3.18
N GLU A 2 -1.83 -15.97 -3.98
CA GLU A 2 -0.89 -14.85 -4.04
C GLU A 2 -0.87 -13.94 -2.80
N SER A 3 -2.00 -13.78 -2.10
CA SER A 3 -2.10 -12.87 -0.94
C SER A 3 -1.15 -13.26 0.21
N LYS A 4 -1.01 -14.57 0.51
CA LYS A 4 -0.09 -15.05 1.56
C LYS A 4 1.38 -14.80 1.21
N SER A 5 1.75 -14.95 -0.06
CA SER A 5 3.13 -14.70 -0.52
C SER A 5 3.49 -13.22 -0.45
N ARG A 6 2.51 -12.32 -0.66
CA ARG A 6 2.69 -10.87 -0.61
C ARG A 6 2.77 -10.35 0.83
N GLU A 7 2.00 -10.94 1.73
CA GLU A 7 2.05 -10.64 3.17
C GLU A 7 3.40 -11.07 3.77
N GLN A 8 3.86 -12.27 3.41
CA GLN A 8 5.15 -12.78 3.86
C GLN A 8 6.31 -11.89 3.39
N SER A 9 6.27 -11.40 2.13
CA SER A 9 7.29 -10.47 1.65
C SER A 9 7.20 -9.07 2.26
N LEU A 10 6.01 -8.58 2.61
CA LEU A 10 5.84 -7.29 3.30
C LEU A 10 6.39 -7.35 4.73
N ARG A 11 6.19 -8.50 5.40
CA ARG A 11 6.67 -8.76 6.75
C ARG A 11 8.19 -8.86 6.80
N GLU A 12 8.80 -9.60 5.87
CA GLU A 12 10.26 -9.68 5.76
C GLU A 12 10.88 -8.29 5.57
N GLN A 13 10.32 -7.47 4.66
CA GLN A 13 10.78 -6.09 4.46
C GLN A 13 10.62 -5.20 5.71
N PHE A 14 9.60 -5.42 6.54
CA PHE A 14 9.44 -4.72 7.80
C PHE A 14 10.52 -5.11 8.81
N GLN A 15 10.83 -6.41 8.92
CA GLN A 15 11.85 -6.93 9.84
C GLN A 15 13.23 -6.40 9.46
N GLU A 16 13.57 -6.40 8.16
CA GLU A 16 14.80 -5.81 7.65
C GLU A 16 14.89 -4.30 7.96
N TRP A 17 13.81 -3.55 7.70
CA TRP A 17 13.76 -2.13 8.01
C TRP A 17 13.91 -1.85 9.51
N TRP A 18 13.28 -2.65 10.36
CA TRP A 18 13.39 -2.54 11.80
C TRP A 18 14.84 -2.72 12.26
N GLU A 19 15.49 -3.79 11.80
CA GLU A 19 16.88 -4.10 12.15
C GLU A 19 17.84 -3.02 11.66
N GLU A 20 17.62 -2.45 10.47
CA GLU A 20 18.39 -1.31 9.98
C GLU A 20 18.19 -0.06 10.85
N TRP A 21 16.95 0.23 11.24
CA TRP A 21 16.60 1.45 11.98
C TRP A 21 17.07 1.41 13.44
N PHE A 22 16.90 0.27 14.11
CA PHE A 22 17.27 0.08 15.52
C PHE A 22 18.70 -0.46 15.69
N GLY A 23 19.31 -0.95 14.62
CA GLY A 23 20.69 -1.47 14.59
C GLY A 23 20.83 -2.90 15.15
N ASP A 24 19.73 -3.55 15.52
CA ASP A 24 19.71 -4.94 15.99
C ASP A 24 18.30 -5.54 15.84
N ALA A 25 18.23 -6.88 15.89
CA ALA A 25 16.99 -7.63 16.00
C ALA A 25 16.35 -7.41 17.38
N PRO A 26 15.02 -7.61 17.49
CA PRO A 26 14.36 -7.60 18.80
C PRO A 26 14.93 -8.69 19.72
N LEU A 27 14.84 -8.45 21.03
CA LEU A 27 15.30 -9.40 22.06
C LEU A 27 14.59 -10.76 21.97
N THR A 28 13.33 -10.76 21.54
CA THR A 28 12.54 -11.96 21.27
C THR A 28 12.57 -12.24 19.77
N PRO A 29 12.83 -13.49 19.34
CA PRO A 29 12.86 -13.85 17.93
C PRO A 29 11.59 -13.45 17.17
N TRP A 30 11.73 -13.05 15.91
CA TRP A 30 10.62 -12.62 15.07
C TRP A 30 9.50 -13.65 14.92
N ASP A 31 9.85 -14.94 14.90
CA ASP A 31 8.89 -16.03 14.80
C ASP A 31 8.07 -16.24 16.08
N GLU A 32 8.66 -15.96 17.24
CA GLU A 32 7.95 -15.99 18.53
C GLU A 32 7.06 -14.75 18.73
N LEU A 33 7.48 -13.62 18.16
CA LEU A 33 6.68 -12.39 18.21
C LEU A 33 5.46 -12.46 17.30
N TRP A 34 5.47 -13.25 16.24
CA TRP A 34 4.35 -13.33 15.29
C TRP A 34 3.27 -14.31 15.74
N HIS A 35 2.05 -13.83 16.01
CA HIS A 35 0.93 -14.68 16.40
C HIS A 35 -0.36 -14.31 15.66
N GLY A 36 -0.87 -15.22 14.84
CA GLY A 36 -2.03 -14.96 14.00
C GLY A 36 -1.68 -14.03 12.84
N ASP A 37 -2.23 -12.82 12.86
CA ASP A 37 -2.12 -11.78 11.84
C ASP A 37 -1.27 -10.56 12.27
N GLY A 38 -0.64 -10.60 13.45
CA GLY A 38 0.16 -9.49 13.96
C GLY A 38 1.27 -9.91 14.94
N TYR A 39 1.93 -8.90 15.51
CA TYR A 39 2.99 -9.06 16.50
C TYR A 39 2.43 -9.01 17.93
N THR A 40 2.97 -9.84 18.83
CA THR A 40 2.55 -9.93 20.24
C THR A 40 3.08 -8.79 21.09
N ALA A 41 4.16 -8.13 20.66
CA ALA A 41 4.69 -6.94 21.30
C ALA A 41 3.98 -5.70 20.75
N GLU A 42 3.20 -5.02 21.61
CA GLU A 42 2.35 -3.87 21.23
C GLU A 42 3.10 -2.78 20.46
N SER A 43 4.32 -2.43 20.87
CA SER A 43 5.11 -1.41 20.17
C SER A 43 5.47 -1.83 18.75
N ILE A 44 5.85 -3.09 18.55
CA ILE A 44 6.19 -3.66 17.25
C ILE A 44 4.94 -3.75 16.38
N ASP A 45 3.81 -4.16 16.96
CA ASP A 45 2.53 -4.29 16.27
C ASP A 45 2.02 -2.94 15.76
N ILE A 46 2.10 -1.88 16.58
CA ILE A 46 1.74 -0.51 16.14
C ILE A 46 2.64 -0.04 15.00
N MET A 47 3.95 -0.35 15.04
CA MET A 47 4.86 0.00 13.96
C MET A 47 4.60 -0.81 12.70
N TRP A 48 4.19 -2.07 12.84
CA TRP A 48 3.76 -2.93 11.75
C TRP A 48 2.48 -2.38 11.08
N ASP A 49 1.48 -1.97 11.86
CA ASP A 49 0.27 -1.31 11.34
C ASP A 49 0.62 -0.03 10.56
N ALA A 50 1.49 0.82 11.13
CA ALA A 50 1.95 2.03 10.45
C ALA A 50 2.71 1.73 9.16
N TRP A 51 3.52 0.67 9.15
CA TRP A 51 4.27 0.21 7.99
C TRP A 51 3.36 -0.31 6.88
N GLN A 52 2.34 -1.10 7.25
CA GLN A 52 1.31 -1.56 6.32
C GLN A 52 0.53 -0.39 5.77
N ALA A 53 0.10 0.56 6.61
CA ALA A 53 -0.62 1.75 6.19
C ALA A 53 0.20 2.60 5.21
N SER A 54 1.49 2.81 5.48
CA SER A 54 2.38 3.60 4.61
C SER A 54 2.61 2.97 3.24
N ARG A 55 2.38 1.65 3.11
CA ARG A 55 2.54 0.87 1.88
C ARG A 55 1.22 0.39 1.29
N SER A 56 0.11 0.71 1.95
CA SER A 56 -1.21 0.48 1.41
C SER A 56 -1.34 1.33 0.15
N THR A 57 -1.65 0.68 -0.97
CA THR A 57 -1.84 1.40 -2.22
C THR A 57 -3.08 2.25 -2.09
N LEU A 58 -2.93 3.58 -2.18
CA LEU A 58 -4.07 4.48 -2.26
C LEU A 58 -4.84 4.16 -3.54
N VAL A 59 -6.12 3.84 -3.39
CA VAL A 59 -7.02 3.62 -4.52
C VAL A 59 -7.90 4.85 -4.65
N VAL A 60 -7.85 5.50 -5.81
CA VAL A 60 -8.73 6.62 -6.13
C VAL A 60 -9.72 6.18 -7.20
N GLU A 61 -11.00 6.50 -6.97
CA GLU A 61 -12.03 6.39 -7.99
C GLU A 61 -12.05 7.70 -8.77
N LEU A 62 -11.87 7.62 -10.09
CA LEU A 62 -12.06 8.78 -10.94
C LEU A 62 -13.56 9.01 -11.10
N PRO A 63 -14.02 10.27 -11.06
CA PRO A 63 -15.41 10.58 -11.34
C PRO A 63 -15.78 10.05 -12.73
N ASP A 64 -16.98 9.46 -12.84
CA ASP A 64 -17.53 9.03 -14.13
C ASP A 64 -17.50 10.19 -15.12
N GLY A 65 -17.02 9.92 -16.33
CA GLY A 65 -16.60 10.93 -17.29
C GLY A 65 -17.64 12.04 -17.49
N CYS A 66 -17.16 13.28 -17.49
CA CYS A 66 -17.81 14.35 -18.22
C CYS A 66 -18.07 13.85 -19.65
N GLU A 67 -19.33 13.56 -19.97
CA GLU A 67 -19.74 13.23 -21.32
C GLU A 67 -19.20 14.30 -22.28
N PHE A 68 -18.59 13.83 -23.38
CA PHE A 68 -18.12 14.68 -24.46
C PHE A 68 -19.24 15.66 -24.86
N GLY A 69 -19.01 16.96 -24.67
CA GLY A 69 -19.77 17.97 -25.41
C GLY A 69 -20.50 19.06 -24.61
N VAL A 70 -20.22 19.31 -23.33
CA VAL A 70 -20.73 20.53 -22.68
C VAL A 70 -19.64 21.23 -21.89
N GLY A 71 -19.05 22.25 -22.51
CA GLY A 71 -18.38 23.36 -21.83
C GLY A 71 -17.28 23.01 -20.82
N SER A 72 -16.03 23.02 -21.28
CA SER A 72 -14.79 23.04 -20.48
C SER A 72 -14.48 21.79 -19.63
N SER A 73 -14.03 20.72 -20.28
CA SER A 73 -13.17 19.73 -19.61
C SER A 73 -11.73 19.91 -20.12
N TRP A 74 -10.88 20.55 -19.31
CA TRP A 74 -9.43 20.68 -19.55
C TRP A 74 -8.64 19.47 -19.03
N ILE A 75 -9.33 18.39 -18.64
CA ILE A 75 -8.71 17.23 -18.01
C ILE A 75 -8.91 16.02 -18.92
N TYR A 76 -7.88 15.73 -19.71
CA TYR A 76 -7.82 14.48 -20.47
C TYR A 76 -7.68 13.32 -19.46
N SER A 77 -8.72 12.50 -19.34
CA SER A 77 -8.78 11.37 -18.38
C SER A 77 -7.60 10.41 -18.52
N GLY A 78 -7.07 10.24 -19.73
CA GLY A 78 -5.85 9.47 -20.01
C GLY A 78 -4.62 10.03 -19.29
N ASN A 79 -4.33 11.33 -19.43
CA ASN A 79 -3.15 11.97 -18.83
C ASN A 79 -3.21 11.97 -17.29
N VAL A 80 -4.41 12.10 -16.72
CA VAL A 80 -4.59 12.08 -15.26
C VAL A 80 -4.44 10.66 -14.71
N SER A 81 -4.98 9.65 -15.40
CA SER A 81 -4.81 8.26 -14.98
C SER A 81 -3.35 7.83 -15.01
N GLU A 82 -2.61 8.23 -16.06
CA GLU A 82 -1.17 7.95 -16.15
C GLU A 82 -0.35 8.69 -15.10
N ALA A 83 -0.63 9.98 -14.85
CA ALA A 83 0.04 10.75 -13.81
C ALA A 83 -0.23 10.21 -12.40
N ILE A 84 -1.46 9.76 -12.11
CA ILE A 84 -1.83 9.16 -10.83
C ILE A 84 -1.12 7.80 -10.65
N ARG A 85 -1.08 6.96 -11.69
CA ARG A 85 -0.31 5.70 -11.65
C ARG A 85 1.18 5.93 -11.49
N ALA A 86 1.74 6.95 -12.16
CA ALA A 86 3.15 7.34 -12.02
C ALA A 86 3.48 7.82 -10.60
N ALA A 87 2.50 8.37 -9.87
CA ALA A 87 2.62 8.73 -8.45
C ALA A 87 2.47 7.52 -7.50
N GLY A 88 2.33 6.29 -8.02
CA GLY A 88 2.18 5.08 -7.21
C GLY A 88 0.76 4.84 -6.67
N ILE A 89 -0.22 5.57 -7.17
CA ILE A 89 -1.63 5.48 -6.75
C ILE A 89 -2.39 4.60 -7.74
N THR A 90 -3.18 3.64 -7.24
CA THR A 90 -4.02 2.80 -8.10
C THR A 90 -5.32 3.52 -8.44
N VAL A 91 -5.72 3.44 -9.71
CA VAL A 91 -7.00 4.00 -10.19
C VAL A 91 -7.99 2.86 -10.39
N LYS A 92 -9.20 2.98 -9.82
CA LYS A 92 -10.30 2.05 -10.02
C LYS A 92 -11.43 2.75 -10.79
N GLY A 93 -11.89 2.12 -11.87
CA GLY A 93 -12.90 2.71 -12.78
C GLY A 93 -12.27 3.52 -13.91
N GLY A 94 -12.70 3.24 -15.14
CA GLY A 94 -12.12 3.72 -16.38
C GLY A 94 -12.16 2.61 -17.42
N GLY A 95 -13.36 2.10 -17.69
CA GLY A 95 -13.58 1.14 -18.75
C GLY A 95 -13.32 1.79 -20.10
N ASP A 96 -12.36 1.25 -20.83
CA ASP A 96 -12.38 1.30 -22.29
C ASP A 96 -13.58 0.48 -22.76
N GLU A 97 -14.72 1.14 -23.01
CA GLU A 97 -15.77 0.69 -23.93
C GLU A 97 -16.08 1.81 -24.93
#